data_AF-A0A371NZA6-F1
#
_entry.id   AF-A0A371NZA6-F1
#
_cell.length_a   1.000
_cell.length_b   1.000
_cell.length_c   1.000
_cell.angle_alpha   90.00
_cell.angle_beta   90.00
_cell.angle_gamma   90.00
#
_symmetry.space_group_name_H-M   'P 1'
#
loop_
_entity.id
_entity.type
_entity.pdbx_description
1 polymer ?
#
loop_
_entity_poly.entity_id
_entity_poly.type
_entity_poly.pdbx_seq_one_letter_code
_entity_poly.pdbx_strand_id
1 'polypeptide(L)'
;MTDQAASACAQLKQHPLLASLLGVCLLGAVAVVFLPIGWALNRFVVWLYYFGKSLGAPAFVGLEWYDAGLNMLLFAVPAALAALIWSRVPRWAWVLAVLAGATAIELVQFIALPRDASVWDVVANTAGAAAGILLVLLGEAIARRARR
;
A
#
# COMPACT_ATOMS: atom_id res chain seq x y z
N MET A 1 -20.53 10.06 17.87
CA MET A 1 -20.11 9.01 16.93
C MET A 1 -20.93 8.99 15.64
N THR A 2 -22.22 9.33 15.67
CA THR A 2 -23.11 9.40 14.48
C THR A 2 -22.65 10.41 13.42
N ASP A 3 -22.16 11.60 13.83
CA ASP A 3 -21.75 12.66 12.88
C ASP A 3 -20.47 12.34 12.09
N GLN A 4 -19.52 11.63 12.70
CA GLN A 4 -18.26 11.27 12.04
C GLN A 4 -18.48 10.20 10.96
N ALA A 5 -19.31 9.20 11.23
CA ALA A 5 -19.66 8.17 10.26
C ALA A 5 -20.43 8.75 9.06
N ALA A 6 -21.37 9.66 9.31
CA ALA A 6 -22.11 10.36 8.26
C ALA A 6 -21.17 11.21 7.37
N SER A 7 -20.21 11.91 7.98
CA SER A 7 -19.20 12.71 7.28
C SER A 7 -18.28 11.85 6.39
N ALA A 8 -17.84 10.68 6.88
CA ALA A 8 -17.01 9.76 6.10
C ALA A 8 -17.76 9.19 4.88
N CYS A 9 -19.03 8.81 5.05
CA CYS A 9 -19.87 8.34 3.96
C CYS A 9 -20.10 9.43 2.89
N ALA A 10 -20.29 10.69 3.32
CA ALA A 10 -20.42 11.82 2.41
C ALA A 10 -19.16 12.05 1.57
N GLN A 11 -17.96 11.90 2.16
CA GLN A 11 -16.69 12.04 1.43
C GLN A 11 -16.48 10.95 0.38
N LEU A 12 -16.86 9.71 0.67
CA LEU A 12 -16.83 8.62 -0.33
C LEU A 12 -17.74 8.91 -1.52
N LYS A 13 -18.94 9.47 -1.28
CA LYS A 13 -19.88 9.85 -2.35
C LYS A 13 -19.37 11.00 -3.23
N GLN A 14 -18.49 11.86 -2.72
CA GLN A 14 -17.89 12.96 -3.49
C GLN A 14 -16.83 12.46 -4.48
N HIS A 15 -16.20 11.32 -4.22
CA HIS A 15 -15.13 10.75 -5.03
C HIS A 15 -15.36 9.26 -5.37
N PRO A 16 -16.45 8.92 -6.11
CA PRO A 16 -16.86 7.53 -6.30
C PRO A 16 -15.81 6.68 -7.03
N LEU A 17 -15.06 7.28 -7.96
CA LEU A 17 -13.96 6.58 -8.65
C LEU A 17 -12.80 6.27 -7.71
N LEU A 18 -12.34 7.23 -6.90
CA LEU A 18 -11.25 7.01 -5.94
C LEU A 18 -11.67 5.99 -4.88
N ALA A 19 -12.92 6.07 -4.40
CA ALA A 19 -13.48 5.12 -3.46
C ALA A 19 -13.54 3.70 -4.05
N SER A 20 -13.96 3.57 -5.31
CA SER A 20 -13.99 2.27 -6.01
C SER A 20 -12.58 1.70 -6.19
N LEU A 21 -11.62 2.53 -6.62
CA LEU A 21 -10.22 2.14 -6.74
C LEU A 21 -9.64 1.70 -5.39
N LEU A 22 -9.91 2.45 -4.32
CA LEU A 22 -9.49 2.08 -2.98
C LEU A 22 -10.10 0.74 -2.57
N GLY A 23 -11.39 0.54 -2.81
CA GLY A 23 -12.07 -0.73 -2.54
C GLY A 23 -11.41 -1.90 -3.27
N VAL A 24 -11.09 -1.74 -4.55
CA VAL A 24 -10.37 -2.75 -5.35
C VAL A 24 -8.96 -3.01 -4.79
N CYS A 25 -8.21 -1.97 -4.44
CA CYS A 25 -6.88 -2.10 -3.83
C CYS A 25 -6.93 -2.87 -2.50
N LEU A 26 -7.90 -2.54 -1.64
CA LEU A 26 -8.05 -3.20 -0.34
C LEU A 26 -8.48 -4.67 -0.49
N LEU A 27 -9.42 -4.96 -1.40
CA LEU A 27 -9.81 -6.35 -1.70
C LEU A 27 -8.65 -7.15 -2.28
N GLY A 28 -7.88 -6.55 -3.20
CA GLY A 28 -6.68 -7.15 -3.75
C GLY A 28 -5.61 -7.41 -2.68
N ALA A 29 -5.38 -6.47 -1.78
CA ALA A 29 -4.45 -6.64 -0.66
C ALA A 29 -4.86 -7.77 0.28
N VAL A 30 -6.14 -7.82 0.67
CA VAL A 30 -6.67 -8.93 1.48
C VAL A 30 -6.48 -10.27 0.76
N ALA A 31 -6.78 -10.34 -0.54
CA ALA A 31 -6.59 -11.55 -1.32
C ALA A 31 -5.11 -12.00 -1.35
N VAL A 32 -4.18 -11.07 -1.59
CA VAL A 32 -2.72 -11.36 -1.64
C VAL A 32 -2.19 -11.84 -0.29
N VAL A 33 -2.65 -11.21 0.80
CA VAL A 33 -2.15 -11.47 2.15
C VAL A 33 -2.67 -12.79 2.71
N PHE A 34 -3.96 -13.09 2.53
CA PHE A 34 -4.62 -14.19 3.23
C PHE A 34 -4.91 -15.42 2.38
N LEU A 35 -4.92 -15.33 1.05
CA LEU A 35 -5.13 -16.52 0.22
C LEU A 35 -3.86 -17.37 0.12
N PRO A 36 -3.99 -18.70 -0.02
CA PRO A 36 -2.87 -19.63 -0.17
C PRO A 36 -2.26 -19.58 -1.58
N ILE A 37 -1.94 -18.39 -2.08
CA ILE A 37 -1.39 -18.14 -3.41
C ILE A 37 0.13 -17.87 -3.40
N GLY A 38 0.81 -18.19 -2.30
CA GLY A 38 2.24 -17.91 -2.09
C GLY A 38 3.13 -18.44 -3.21
N TRP A 39 2.83 -19.63 -3.75
CA TRP A 39 3.56 -20.20 -4.89
C TRP A 39 3.42 -19.36 -6.17
N ALA A 40 2.21 -18.90 -6.48
CA ALA A 40 1.96 -18.07 -7.65
C ALA A 40 2.61 -16.69 -7.50
N LEU A 41 2.55 -16.10 -6.31
CA LEU A 41 3.23 -14.84 -5.98
C LEU A 41 4.75 -14.98 -6.12
N ASN A 42 5.36 -16.03 -5.58
CA ASN A 42 6.79 -16.26 -5.70
C ASN A 42 7.21 -16.41 -7.18
N ARG A 43 6.46 -17.17 -7.99
CA ARG A 43 6.71 -17.26 -9.44
C ARG A 43 6.59 -15.92 -10.14
N PHE A 44 5.62 -15.10 -9.75
CA PHE A 44 5.46 -13.77 -10.30
C PHE A 44 6.64 -12.85 -9.94
N VAL A 45 7.14 -12.91 -8.71
CA VAL A 45 8.34 -12.18 -8.27
C VAL A 45 9.57 -12.63 -9.06
N VAL A 46 9.78 -13.94 -9.19
CA VAL A 46 10.89 -14.50 -9.97
C VAL A 46 10.78 -14.07 -11.44
N TRP A 47 9.58 -14.07 -12.00
CA TRP A 47 9.35 -13.56 -13.35
C TRP A 47 9.70 -12.07 -13.46
N LEU A 48 9.26 -11.23 -12.52
CA LEU A 48 9.61 -9.81 -12.48
C LEU A 48 11.11 -9.58 -12.36
N TYR A 49 11.80 -10.40 -11.57
CA TYR A 49 13.24 -10.35 -11.40
C TYR A 49 13.95 -10.62 -12.75
N TYR A 50 13.64 -11.72 -13.43
CA TYR A 50 14.26 -12.03 -14.72
C TYR A 50 13.87 -11.04 -15.82
N PHE A 51 12.62 -10.57 -15.81
CA PHE A 51 12.19 -9.50 -16.69
C PHE A 51 13.02 -8.24 -16.46
N GLY A 52 13.20 -7.81 -15.21
CA GLY A 52 14.05 -6.67 -14.88
C GLY A 52 15.52 -6.87 -15.29
N LYS A 53 16.09 -8.06 -15.07
CA LYS A 53 17.44 -8.38 -15.57
C LYS A 53 17.53 -8.30 -17.09
N SER A 54 16.49 -8.71 -17.82
CA SER A 54 16.43 -8.58 -19.28
C SER A 54 16.42 -7.12 -19.76
N LEU A 55 15.94 -6.20 -18.92
CA LEU A 55 15.96 -4.75 -19.16
C LEU A 55 17.26 -4.08 -18.66
N GLY A 56 18.25 -4.85 -18.18
CA GLY A 56 19.52 -4.31 -17.69
C GLY A 56 19.52 -3.91 -16.23
N ALA A 57 18.62 -4.45 -15.40
CA ALA A 57 18.63 -4.18 -13.96
C ALA A 57 20.01 -4.51 -13.34
N PRO A 58 20.58 -3.61 -12.50
CA PRO A 58 21.92 -3.79 -11.94
C PRO A 58 22.10 -5.08 -11.17
N ALA A 59 23.34 -5.58 -11.09
CA ALA A 59 23.65 -6.83 -10.40
C ALA A 59 23.25 -6.83 -8.92
N PHE A 60 23.37 -5.68 -8.24
CA PHE A 60 23.02 -5.53 -6.82
C PHE A 60 21.51 -5.57 -6.54
N VAL A 61 20.66 -5.45 -7.56
CA VAL A 61 19.21 -5.62 -7.42
C VAL A 61 18.90 -7.11 -7.43
N GLY A 62 18.79 -7.68 -6.23
CA GLY A 62 18.35 -9.05 -5.95
C GLY A 62 16.83 -9.22 -5.97
N LEU A 63 16.37 -10.45 -5.69
CA LEU A 63 14.95 -10.82 -5.64
C LEU A 63 14.21 -10.09 -4.51
N GLU A 64 14.88 -9.93 -3.38
CA GLU A 64 14.38 -9.27 -2.17
C GLU A 64 13.92 -7.83 -2.41
N TRP A 65 14.51 -7.14 -3.39
CA TRP A 65 14.12 -5.78 -3.78
C TRP A 65 12.78 -5.75 -4.51
N TYR A 66 12.46 -6.80 -5.28
CA TYR A 66 11.17 -6.93 -5.95
C TYR A 66 10.07 -7.25 -4.94
N ASP A 67 10.34 -8.15 -4.00
CA ASP A 67 9.42 -8.45 -2.89
C ASP A 67 9.12 -7.19 -2.07
N ALA A 68 10.17 -6.50 -1.61
CA ALA A 68 10.03 -5.25 -0.87
C ALA A 68 9.29 -4.17 -1.69
N GLY A 69 9.62 -4.04 -2.99
CA GLY A 69 8.96 -3.08 -3.88
C GLY A 69 7.47 -3.35 -4.07
N LEU A 70 7.08 -4.62 -4.23
CA LEU A 70 5.68 -5.01 -4.33
C LEU A 70 4.92 -4.75 -3.03
N ASN A 71 5.53 -5.09 -1.88
CA ASN A 71 4.99 -4.77 -0.56
C ASN A 71 4.81 -3.26 -0.38
N MET A 72 5.81 -2.46 -0.73
CA MET A 72 5.70 -1.00 -0.73
C MET A 72 4.53 -0.51 -1.61
N LEU A 73 4.40 -1.01 -2.84
CA LEU A 73 3.33 -0.62 -3.75
C LEU A 73 1.94 -1.00 -3.24
N LEU A 74 1.82 -2.19 -2.64
CA LEU A 74 0.58 -2.72 -2.08
C LEU A 74 -0.04 -1.78 -1.05
N PHE A 75 0.80 -1.07 -0.30
CA PHE A 75 0.37 -0.11 0.73
C PHE A 75 0.46 1.36 0.30
N ALA A 76 1.36 1.72 -0.62
CA ALA A 76 1.49 3.09 -1.12
C ALA A 76 0.21 3.58 -1.82
N VAL A 77 -0.36 2.75 -2.69
CA VAL A 77 -1.55 3.10 -3.48
C VAL A 77 -2.79 3.32 -2.58
N PRO A 78 -3.20 2.37 -1.72
CA PRO A 78 -4.37 2.60 -0.87
C PRO A 78 -4.14 3.74 0.14
N ALA A 79 -2.91 3.93 0.66
CA ALA A 79 -2.62 5.07 1.54
C ALA A 79 -2.78 6.42 0.82
N ALA A 80 -2.30 6.53 -0.43
CA ALA A 80 -2.46 7.72 -1.24
C ALA A 80 -3.95 8.00 -1.56
N LEU A 81 -4.70 6.97 -1.97
CA LEU A 81 -6.13 7.09 -2.25
C LEU A 81 -6.92 7.49 -1.01
N ALA A 82 -6.63 6.86 0.14
CA ALA A 82 -7.27 7.21 1.41
C ALA A 82 -6.98 8.66 1.81
N ALA A 83 -5.73 9.10 1.68
CA ALA A 83 -5.39 10.51 1.90
C ALA A 83 -6.21 11.44 0.99
N LEU A 84 -6.33 11.14 -0.30
CA LEU A 84 -7.08 11.98 -1.23
C LEU A 84 -8.59 12.05 -0.89
N ILE A 85 -9.20 10.93 -0.51
CA ILE A 85 -10.63 10.85 -0.16
C ILE A 85 -10.91 11.58 1.16
N TRP A 86 -10.12 11.31 2.19
CA TRP A 86 -10.30 11.85 3.53
C TRP A 86 -9.33 12.99 3.81
N SER A 87 -9.46 14.08 3.06
CA SER A 87 -8.58 15.26 3.15
C SER A 87 -8.53 15.94 4.52
N ARG A 88 -9.55 15.73 5.37
CA ARG A 88 -9.61 16.24 6.74
C ARG A 88 -8.82 15.41 7.76
N VAL A 89 -8.46 14.18 7.41
CA VAL A 89 -7.65 13.31 8.27
C VAL A 89 -6.18 13.70 8.11
N PRO A 90 -5.43 13.89 9.21
CA PRO A 90 -4.02 14.22 9.12
C PRO A 90 -3.26 13.12 8.38
N ARG A 91 -2.38 13.50 7.43
CA ARG A 91 -1.76 12.55 6.49
C ARG A 91 -0.90 11.48 7.17
N TRP A 92 -0.25 11.83 8.28
CA TRP A 92 0.55 10.89 9.07
C TRP A 92 -0.30 9.77 9.69
N ALA A 93 -1.60 9.99 9.92
CA ALA A 93 -2.46 8.97 10.50
C ALA A 93 -2.60 7.76 9.57
N TRP A 94 -2.54 7.95 8.25
CA TRP A 94 -2.55 6.85 7.28
C TRP A 94 -1.29 5.99 7.35
N VAL A 95 -0.13 6.59 7.63
CA VAL A 95 1.13 5.86 7.84
C VAL A 95 1.03 5.00 9.10
N LEU A 96 0.50 5.56 10.20
CA LEU A 96 0.28 4.79 11.43
C LEU A 96 -0.78 3.69 11.27
N ALA A 97 -1.85 3.96 10.52
CA ALA A 97 -2.86 2.97 10.22
C ALA A 97 -2.27 1.78 9.44
N VAL A 98 -1.39 2.05 8.46
CA VAL A 98 -0.67 1.00 7.75
C VAL A 98 0.31 0.27 8.66
N LEU A 99 1.09 0.97 9.49
CA LEU A 99 2.01 0.32 10.44
C LEU A 99 1.27 -0.64 11.37
N ALA A 100 0.15 -0.20 11.93
CA ALA A 100 -0.69 -1.01 12.81
C ALA A 100 -1.29 -2.21 12.05
N GLY A 101 -1.82 -1.98 10.84
CA GLY A 101 -2.38 -3.03 9.99
C GLY A 101 -1.34 -4.06 9.54
N ALA A 102 -0.15 -3.62 9.12
CA ALA A 102 0.95 -4.48 8.71
C ALA A 102 1.46 -5.32 9.88
N THR A 103 1.61 -4.72 11.07
CA THR A 103 1.97 -5.46 12.29
C THR A 103 0.91 -6.52 12.64
N ALA A 104 -0.38 -6.18 12.52
CA ALA A 104 -1.46 -7.12 12.77
C ALA A 104 -1.49 -8.27 11.75
N ILE A 105 -1.27 -7.97 10.47
CA ILE A 105 -1.14 -8.96 9.40
C ILE A 105 -0.01 -9.92 9.70
N GLU A 106 1.17 -9.41 10.06
CA GLU A 106 2.32 -10.27 10.39
C GLU A 106 2.07 -11.15 11.61
N LEU A 107 1.42 -10.62 12.65
CA LEU A 107 1.02 -11.45 13.79
C LEU A 107 0.08 -12.58 13.38
N VAL A 108 -0.90 -12.29 12.52
CA VAL A 108 -1.83 -13.32 12.02
C VAL A 108 -1.09 -14.33 11.16
N GLN A 109 -0.17 -13.88 10.30
CA GLN A 109 0.63 -14.77 9.48
C GLN A 109 1.53 -15.68 10.33
N PHE A 110 2.17 -15.13 11.35
CA PHE A 110 3.02 -15.89 12.29
C PHE A 110 2.25 -16.95 13.08
N ILE A 111 1.03 -16.63 13.54
CA ILE A 111 0.28 -17.49 14.47
C ILE A 111 -0.62 -18.48 13.73
N ALA A 112 -1.21 -18.08 12.59
CA ALA A 112 -2.33 -18.78 11.99
C ALA A 112 -2.13 -19.21 10.53
N LEU A 113 -1.05 -18.77 9.86
CA LEU A 113 -0.78 -19.13 8.48
C LEU A 113 0.60 -19.79 8.35
N PRO A 114 0.79 -20.71 7.40
CA PRO A 114 2.11 -21.28 7.10
C PRO A 114 2.92 -20.28 6.25
N ARG A 115 3.14 -19.06 6.77
CA ARG A 115 3.97 -18.02 6.12
C ARG A 115 5.06 -17.56 7.08
N ASP A 116 6.23 -17.30 6.53
CA ASP A 116 7.34 -16.73 7.28
C ASP A 116 7.06 -15.25 7.55
N ALA A 117 6.81 -14.93 8.81
CA ALA A 117 6.60 -13.55 9.23
C ALA A 117 7.92 -12.77 9.23
N SER A 118 7.89 -11.52 8.75
CA SER A 118 9.10 -10.72 8.58
C SER A 118 8.92 -9.29 9.08
N VAL A 119 9.81 -8.85 9.98
CA VAL A 119 9.88 -7.44 10.40
C VAL A 119 10.15 -6.52 9.21
N TRP A 120 10.88 -7.02 8.20
CA TRP A 120 11.16 -6.25 6.99
C TRP A 120 9.91 -5.99 6.16
N ASP A 121 8.89 -6.86 6.21
CA ASP A 121 7.63 -6.63 5.52
C ASP A 121 6.83 -5.51 6.18
N VAL A 122 6.81 -5.45 7.52
CA VAL A 122 6.23 -4.31 8.25
C VAL A 122 6.91 -3.00 7.86
N VAL A 123 8.25 -2.99 7.79
CA VAL A 123 9.03 -1.82 7.39
C VAL A 123 8.73 -1.43 5.95
N ALA A 124 8.73 -2.37 5.01
CA ALA A 124 8.44 -2.13 3.60
C ALA A 124 7.02 -1.57 3.40
N ASN A 125 6.02 -2.19 4.03
CA ASN A 125 4.61 -1.74 3.97
C ASN A 125 4.46 -0.31 4.50
N THR A 126 5.11 -0.01 5.64
CA THR A 126 5.07 1.31 6.27
C THR A 126 5.79 2.37 5.42
N ALA A 127 6.95 2.01 4.86
CA ALA A 127 7.68 2.86 3.92
C ALA A 127 6.88 3.13 2.64
N GLY A 128 6.16 2.12 2.14
CA GLY A 128 5.20 2.26 1.04
C GLY A 128 4.12 3.28 1.34
N ALA A 129 3.47 3.18 2.50
CA ALA A 129 2.47 4.17 2.93
C ALA A 129 3.05 5.59 3.01
N ALA A 130 4.25 5.74 3.60
CA ALA A 130 4.93 7.03 3.66
C ALA A 130 5.23 7.59 2.25
N ALA A 131 5.69 6.75 1.32
CA ALA A 131 5.93 7.14 -0.06
C ALA A 131 4.64 7.57 -0.78
N GLY A 132 3.55 6.83 -0.62
CA GLY A 132 2.23 7.18 -1.17
C GLY A 132 1.74 8.54 -0.66
N ILE A 133 1.88 8.80 0.64
CA ILE A 133 1.56 10.10 1.24
C ILE A 133 2.46 11.22 0.70
N LEU A 134 3.77 10.96 0.57
CA LEU A 134 4.71 11.94 0.03
C LEU A 134 4.34 12.34 -1.41
N LEU A 135 3.94 11.38 -2.25
CA LEU A 135 3.49 11.65 -3.61
C LEU A 135 2.25 12.55 -3.65
N VAL A 136 1.29 12.33 -2.75
CA VAL A 136 0.11 13.20 -2.61
C VAL A 136 0.54 14.62 -2.24
N LEU A 137 1.41 14.77 -1.24
CA LEU A 137 1.90 16.07 -0.78
C LEU A 137 2.65 16.83 -1.88
N LEU A 138 3.50 16.13 -2.64
CA LEU A 138 4.23 16.71 -3.78
C LEU A 138 3.26 17.14 -4.89
N GLY A 139 2.30 16.30 -5.26
CA GLY A 139 1.29 16.63 -6.26
C GLY A 139 0.47 17.87 -5.87
N GLU A 140 0.04 17.95 -4.62
CA GLU A 140 -0.67 19.12 -4.09
C GLU A 140 0.22 20.38 -4.10
N ALA A 141 1.51 20.26 -3.75
CA ALA A 141 2.44 21.38 -3.76
C ALA A 141 2.68 21.93 -5.18
N ILE A 142 2.84 21.04 -6.16
CA ILE A 142 2.98 21.39 -7.57
C ILE A 142 1.71 22.08 -8.08
N ALA A 143 0.53 21.51 -7.79
CA ALA A 143 -0.76 22.09 -8.19
C ALA A 143 -1.00 23.47 -7.57
N ARG A 144 -0.60 23.68 -6.31
CA ARG A 144 -0.65 25.00 -5.65
C ARG A 144 0.27 26.02 -6.33
N ARG A 145 1.46 25.60 -6.77
CA ARG A 145 2.41 26.47 -7.46
C ARG A 145 1.90 26.89 -8.84
N ALA A 146 1.26 25.98 -9.59
CA ALA A 146 0.72 26.27 -10.91
C ALA A 146 -0.50 27.20 -10.92
N ARG A 147 -1.19 27.37 -9.77
CA ARG A 147 -2.34 28.27 -9.60
C ARG A 147 -1.98 29.68 -9.12
N ARG A 148 -0.70 29.92 -8.83
CA ARG A 148 -0.17 31.24 -8.45
C ARG A 148 0.45 31.89 -9.67
#